data_AF-A0A5S4UQ42-F1
#
_entry.id   AF-A0A5S4UQ42-F1
#
_cell.length_a   1.000
_cell.length_b   1.000
_cell.length_c   1.000
_cell.angle_alpha   90.00
_cell.angle_beta   90.00
_cell.angle_gamma   90.00
#
_symmetry.space_group_name_H-M   'P 1'
#
loop_
_entity.id
_entity.type
_entity.pdbx_description
1 polymer ?
#
loop_
_entity_poly.entity_id
_entity_poly.type
_entity_poly.pdbx_seq_one_letter_code
_entity_poly.pdbx_strand_id
1 'polypeptide(L)' 'MSLGNHHGLLLFDKGDELIDYRETVRLLPDIQTLIFEGGSHRFDHIDESLDAIQQYANRLSLVLGFGES' A
#
# COMPACT_ATOMS: atom_id res chain seq x y z
N MET A 1 14.58 21.01 3.70
CA MET A 1 13.89 19.75 4.02
C MET A 1 13.45 19.16 2.70
N SER A 2 14.12 18.11 2.23
CA SER A 2 13.79 17.44 0.97
C SER A 2 12.38 16.85 1.06
N LEU A 3 11.59 16.90 -0.03
CA LEU A 3 10.34 16.15 -0.17
C LEU A 3 10.61 14.63 -0.26
N GLY A 4 11.38 14.08 0.68
CA GLY A 4 11.75 12.65 0.75
C GLY A 4 10.68 11.81 1.43
N ASN A 5 9.42 12.07 1.11
CA ASN A 5 8.27 11.51 1.81
C ASN A 5 7.55 10.59 0.83
N HIS A 6 8.05 9.36 0.73
CA HIS A 6 7.37 8.29 -0.01
C HIS A 6 6.08 7.91 0.73
N HIS A 7 5.02 8.69 0.51
CA HIS A 7 3.70 8.40 1.04
C HIS A 7 3.02 7.39 0.13
N GLY A 8 3.11 6.10 0.48
CA GLY A 8 2.42 5.03 -0.22
C GLY A 8 1.79 4.01 0.73
N LEU A 9 0.81 3.28 0.22
CA LEU A 9 0.33 2.01 0.75
C LEU A 9 0.60 0.96 -0.31
N LEU A 10 1.43 -0.04 0.02
CA LEU A 10 1.69 -1.19 -0.83
C LEU A 10 0.81 -2.35 -0.39
N LEU A 11 0.05 -2.91 -1.33
CA LEU A 11 -0.76 -4.11 -1.14
C LEU A 11 -0.19 -5.19 -2.06
N PHE A 12 0.06 -6.39 -1.55
CA PHE A 12 0.75 -7.41 -2.32
C PHE A 12 0.24 -8.82 -2.03
N ASP A 13 -0.08 -9.56 -3.09
CA ASP A 13 -0.41 -10.99 -3.04
C ASP A 13 0.84 -11.84 -3.25
N LYS A 14 1.18 -12.72 -2.32
CA LYS A 14 2.36 -13.60 -2.47
C LYS A 14 2.24 -14.59 -3.63
N GLY A 15 1.02 -14.85 -4.09
CA GLY A 15 0.72 -15.66 -5.26
C GLY A 15 0.95 -14.95 -6.59
N ASP A 16 1.42 -13.70 -6.59
CA ASP A 16 1.91 -13.06 -7.82
C ASP A 16 3.14 -13.80 -8.36
N GLU A 17 2.95 -14.51 -9.47
CA GLU A 17 4.02 -15.26 -10.15
C GLU A 17 4.88 -14.38 -11.07
N LEU A 18 4.47 -13.13 -11.32
CA LEU A 18 5.17 -12.19 -12.21
C LEU A 18 6.07 -11.23 -11.44
N ILE A 19 5.68 -10.82 -10.24
CA ILE A 19 6.43 -9.87 -9.40
C ILE A 19 6.78 -10.54 -8.06
N ASP A 20 8.07 -10.62 -7.74
CA ASP A 20 8.51 -11.12 -6.43
C ASP A 20 8.30 -10.05 -5.35
N TYR A 21 7.37 -10.32 -4.44
CA TYR A 21 7.05 -9.45 -3.31
C TYR A 21 8.29 -9.09 -2.46
N ARG A 22 9.27 -10.00 -2.35
CA ARG A 22 10.48 -9.79 -1.54
C ARG A 22 11.37 -8.72 -2.14
N GLU A 23 11.47 -8.71 -3.47
CA GLU A 23 12.20 -7.69 -4.21
C GLU A 23 11.52 -6.33 -4.04
N THR A 24 10.19 -6.28 -4.21
CA THR A 24 9.40 -5.06 -4.06
C THR A 24 9.54 -4.45 -2.67
N VAL A 25 9.40 -5.25 -1.61
CA VAL A 25 9.56 -4.80 -0.22
C VAL A 25 10.99 -4.30 0.05
N ARG A 26 12.01 -4.95 -0.52
CA ARG A 26 13.40 -4.50 -0.39
C ARG A 26 13.63 -3.14 -1.04
N LEU A 27 13.00 -2.88 -2.19
CA LEU A 27 13.13 -1.62 -2.92
C LEU A 27 12.31 -0.48 -2.31
N LEU A 28 11.27 -0.80 -1.53
CA LEU A 28 10.34 0.14 -0.92
C LEU A 28 10.25 -0.02 0.61
N PRO A 29 11.39 0.06 1.35
CA PRO A 29 11.43 -0.28 2.77
C PRO A 29 10.61 0.65 3.67
N ASP A 30 10.40 1.90 3.23
CA ASP A 30 9.72 2.94 3.99
C ASP A 30 8.22 3.07 3.65
N ILE A 31 7.70 2.21 2.75
CA ILE A 31 6.30 2.19 2.38
C ILE A 31 5.51 1.30 3.33
N GLN A 32 4.39 1.80 3.86
CA GLN A 32 3.45 0.98 4.61
C GLN A 32 2.97 -0.17 3.72
N THR A 33 3.21 -1.42 4.13
CA THR A 33 2.97 -2.59 3.29
C THR A 33 2.04 -3.59 3.99
N LEU A 34 1.07 -4.11 3.24
CA LEU A 34 0.23 -5.26 3.58
C LEU A 34 0.49 -6.37 2.59
N ILE A 35 0.72 -7.58 3.11
CA ILE A 35 1.04 -8.76 2.30
C ILE A 35 0.03 -9.85 2.62
N PHE A 36 -0.60 -10.39 1.57
CA PHE A 36 -1.60 -11.43 1.65
C PHE A 36 -1.02 -12.77 1.18
N GLU A 37 -1.46 -13.87 1.79
CA GLU A 37 -1.07 -15.22 1.38
C GLU A 37 -1.87 -15.66 0.15
N GLY A 38 -1.21 -16.30 -0.81
CA GLY A 38 -1.87 -16.69 -2.06
C GLY A 38 -2.26 -15.48 -2.92
N GLY A 39 -3.36 -15.58 -3.64
CA GLY A 39 -3.83 -14.55 -4.59
C GLY A 39 -3.16 -14.63 -5.95
N SER A 40 -3.18 -13.52 -6.70
CA SER A 40 -2.66 -13.49 -8.07
C SER A 40 -2.10 -12.11 -8.44
N HIS A 41 -1.43 -12.02 -9.58
CA HIS A 41 -0.96 -10.73 -10.13
C HIS A 41 -2.09 -9.71 -10.36
N ARG A 42 -3.34 -10.16 -10.50
CA ARG A 42 -4.50 -9.26 -10.62
C ARG A 42 -4.97 -8.68 -9.29
N PHE A 43 -4.34 -9.11 -8.19
CA PHE A 43 -4.69 -8.80 -6.81
C PHE A 43 -6.10 -9.28 -6.43
N ASP A 44 -6.18 -10.44 -5.79
CA ASP A 44 -7.44 -11.10 -5.48
C ASP A 44 -8.03 -10.61 -4.14
N HIS A 45 -7.23 -10.00 -3.27
CA HIS A 45 -7.61 -9.55 -1.91
C HIS A 45 -8.04 -8.06 -1.86
N ILE A 46 -8.68 -7.57 -2.92
CA ILE A 46 -9.12 -6.16 -2.99
C ILE A 46 -10.16 -5.82 -1.92
N ASP A 47 -11.16 -6.69 -1.72
CA ASP A 47 -12.24 -6.46 -0.76
C ASP A 47 -11.70 -6.40 0.68
N GLU A 48 -10.77 -7.29 1.02
CA GLU A 48 -10.08 -7.33 2.32
C GLU A 48 -9.20 -6.10 2.56
N SER A 49 -8.81 -5.41 1.49
CA SER A 49 -7.94 -4.24 1.55
C SER A 49 -8.68 -2.92 1.66
N LEU A 50 -10.00 -2.89 1.42
CA LEU A 50 -10.79 -1.65 1.36
C LEU A 50 -10.68 -0.83 2.65
N ASP A 51 -10.74 -1.49 3.82
CA ASP A 51 -10.62 -0.82 5.12
C ASP A 51 -9.25 -0.15 5.29
N ALA A 52 -8.19 -0.84 4.88
CA ALA A 52 -6.83 -0.30 4.95
C ALA A 52 -6.64 0.88 3.98
N ILE A 53 -7.18 0.78 2.77
CA ILE A 53 -7.18 1.85 1.77
C ILE A 53 -7.91 3.08 2.31
N GLN A 54 -9.10 2.89 2.90
CA GLN A 54 -9.89 3.98 3.47
C GLN A 54 -9.17 4.66 4.64
N GLN A 55 -8.57 3.88 5.54
CA GLN A 55 -7.77 4.43 6.65
C GLN A 55 -6.56 5.22 6.14
N TYR A 56 -5.86 4.69 5.14
CA TYR A 56 -4.74 5.37 4.50
C TYR A 56 -5.17 6.69 3.84
N ALA A 57 -6.25 6.68 3.08
CA ALA A 57 -6.80 7.88 2.44
C ALA A 57 -7.22 8.95 3.46
N ASN A 58 -7.89 8.54 4.55
CA ASN A 58 -8.27 9.45 5.64
C ASN A 58 -7.05 10.09 6.31
N ARG A 59 -6.00 9.30 6.57
CA ARG A 59 -4.74 9.81 7.12
C ARG A 59 -4.10 10.84 6.18
N LEU A 60 -4.05 10.55 4.88
CA LEU A 60 -3.50 11.49 3.90
C LEU A 60 -4.29 12.78 3.82
N SER A 61 -5.63 12.71 3.87
CA SER A 61 -6.48 13.91 3.88
C SER A 61 -6.15 14.84 5.05
N LEU A 62 -5.94 14.27 6.25
CA LEU A 62 -5.53 15.03 7.44
C LEU A 62 -4.12 15.63 7.32
N VAL A 63 -3.16 14.86 6.79
CA VAL A 63 -1.75 15.28 6.68
C VAL A 63 -1.56 16.33 5.57
N LEU A 64 -2.33 16.22 4.48
CA LEU A 64 -2.21 17.08 3.30
C LEU A 64 -3.21 18.25 3.28
N GLY A 65 -4.11 18.34 4.26
CA GLY A 65 -5.02 19.47 4.42
C GLY A 65 -6.26 19.47 3.51
N PHE A 66 -6.75 18.29 3.12
CA PHE A 66 -8.00 18.14 2.34
C PHE A 66 -9.25 17.90 3.21
N GLY A 67 -9.14 18.05 4.54
CA GLY A 67 -10.29 18.01 5.43
C GLY A 67 -11.06 19.33 5.36
N GLU A 68 -12.33 19.28 4.92
CA GLU A 68 -13.24 20.42 5.01
C GLU A 68 -13.34 20.91 6.46
N SER A 69 -13.44 22.24 6.62
CA SER A 69 -13.68 22.92 7.90
C SER A 69 -15.13 22.80 8.35
#